data_AF-A0A7S1Y5M8-F1
#
_entry.id   AF-A0A7S1Y5M8-F1
#
_cell.length_a   1.000
_cell.length_b   1.000
_cell.length_c   1.000
_cell.angle_alpha   90.00
_cell.angle_beta   90.00
_cell.angle_gamma   90.00
#
_symmetry.space_group_name_H-M   'P 1'
#
loop_
_entity.id
_entity.type
_entity.pdbx_description
1 polymer ?
#
loop_
_entity_poly.entity_id
_entity_poly.type
_entity_poly.pdbx_seq_one_letter_code
_entity_poly.pdbx_strand_id
1 'polypeptide(L)'
;FMAALGNAAFMYNMCLAVYYLLVIRFEVNQRTIATYVEPVMHTIAIAHAFAHAFLGLVLDLFHPAASLSGWCLINPNHPDGCEARSGGCGEASALVKSTHYSVAATFILVLTATISCMSLIYASVRGRERKARERYGSGAFRGLQEREMKLSRDTFQQALLYVSAQFLSVVFAFPLFVDGQNKMYHFV
;
A
#
# COMPACT_ATOMS: atom_id res chain seq x y z
N PHE A 1 16.46 3.65 9.09
CA PHE A 1 16.57 3.68 7.61
C PHE A 1 15.96 2.46 6.93
N MET A 2 16.48 1.23 7.11
CA MET A 2 15.96 0.02 6.42
C MET A 2 14.47 -0.25 6.66
N ALA A 3 13.98 -0.01 7.89
CA ALA A 3 12.54 -0.13 8.18
C ALA A 3 11.67 0.84 7.34
N ALA A 4 12.15 2.06 7.10
CA ALA A 4 11.44 3.05 6.27
C ALA A 4 11.42 2.65 4.79
N LEU A 5 12.46 1.96 4.30
CA LEU A 5 12.45 1.40 2.94
C LEU A 5 11.38 0.31 2.75
N GLY A 6 10.94 -0.34 3.82
CA GLY A 6 9.82 -1.28 3.80
C GLY A 6 8.53 -0.66 3.26
N ASN A 7 8.37 0.67 3.34
CA ASN A 7 7.22 1.37 2.75
C ASN A 7 7.10 1.21 1.22
N ALA A 8 8.18 0.82 0.54
CA ALA A 8 8.13 0.49 -0.89
C ALA A 8 7.12 -0.62 -1.19
N ALA A 9 6.93 -1.59 -0.28
CA ALA A 9 6.00 -2.70 -0.47
C ALA A 9 4.56 -2.21 -0.71
N PHE A 10 4.13 -1.16 -0.01
CA PHE A 10 2.79 -0.60 -0.17
C PHE A 10 2.61 0.07 -1.53
N MET A 11 3.63 0.79 -2.00
CA MET A 11 3.63 1.36 -3.35
C MET A 11 3.59 0.27 -4.42
N TYR A 12 4.35 -0.82 -4.24
CA TYR A 12 4.32 -1.95 -5.15
C TYR A 12 2.94 -2.63 -5.22
N ASN A 13 2.22 -2.72 -4.10
CA ASN A 13 0.85 -3.24 -4.11
C ASN A 13 -0.09 -2.35 -4.95
N MET A 14 0.06 -1.03 -4.90
CA MET A 14 -0.67 -0.11 -5.78
C MET A 14 -0.28 -0.31 -7.25
N CYS A 15 1.03 -0.39 -7.54
CA CYS A 15 1.55 -0.62 -8.89
C CYS A 15 0.99 -1.92 -9.49
N LEU A 16 0.92 -2.99 -8.69
CA LEU A 16 0.33 -4.27 -9.09
C LEU A 16 -1.16 -4.13 -9.44
N ALA A 17 -1.92 -3.38 -8.65
CA ALA A 17 -3.34 -3.13 -8.93
C ALA A 17 -3.53 -2.34 -10.25
N VAL A 18 -2.69 -1.33 -10.50
CA VAL A 18 -2.68 -0.57 -11.75
C VAL A 18 -2.26 -1.45 -12.93
N TYR A 19 -1.26 -2.31 -12.76
CA TYR A 19 -0.84 -3.27 -13.76
C TYR A 19 -2.00 -4.18 -14.18
N TYR A 20 -2.74 -4.77 -13.23
CA TYR A 20 -3.91 -5.59 -13.54
C TYR A 20 -5.02 -4.78 -14.22
N LEU A 21 -5.22 -3.52 -13.83
CA LEU A 21 -6.17 -2.64 -14.50
C LEU A 21 -5.79 -2.43 -15.97
N LEU A 22 -4.51 -2.14 -16.26
CA LEU A 22 -4.01 -1.93 -17.62
C LEU A 22 -4.17 -3.18 -18.48
N VAL A 23 -3.83 -4.36 -17.94
CA VAL A 23 -3.94 -5.63 -18.67
C VAL A 23 -5.40 -6.02 -18.89
N ILE A 24 -6.24 -5.98 -17.85
CA ILE A 24 -7.61 -6.51 -17.93
C ILE A 24 -8.57 -5.51 -18.58
N ARG A 25 -8.59 -4.25 -18.12
CA ARG A 25 -9.58 -3.25 -18.55
C ARG A 25 -9.21 -2.59 -19.87
N PHE A 26 -7.94 -2.25 -20.01
CA PHE A 26 -7.42 -1.48 -21.14
C PHE A 26 -6.75 -2.34 -22.21
N GLU A 27 -6.60 -3.65 -21.95
CA GLU A 27 -6.02 -4.61 -22.90
C GLU A 27 -4.64 -4.13 -23.42
N VAL A 28 -3.88 -3.45 -22.56
CA VAL A 28 -2.57 -2.92 -22.95
C VAL A 28 -1.60 -4.09 -23.14
N ASN A 29 -0.94 -4.10 -24.29
CA ASN A 29 0.05 -5.12 -24.62
C ASN A 29 1.20 -5.14 -23.60
N GLN A 30 1.60 -6.36 -23.23
CA GLN A 30 2.70 -6.63 -22.29
C GLN A 30 4.00 -5.91 -22.66
N ARG A 31 4.32 -5.84 -23.96
CA ARG A 31 5.51 -5.12 -24.45
C ARG A 31 5.48 -3.63 -24.12
N THR A 32 4.31 -3.00 -24.25
CA THR A 32 4.12 -1.58 -23.93
C THR A 32 4.26 -1.34 -22.43
N ILE A 33 3.68 -2.23 -21.61
CA ILE A 33 3.79 -2.14 -20.15
C ILE A 33 5.25 -2.27 -19.71
N ALA A 34 5.95 -3.31 -20.19
CA ALA A 34 7.34 -3.58 -19.82
C ALA A 34 8.30 -2.45 -20.24
N THR A 35 8.05 -1.82 -21.39
CA THR A 35 8.95 -0.78 -21.92
C THR A 35 8.73 0.57 -21.26
N TYR A 36 7.47 0.94 -20.96
CA TYR A 36 7.13 2.32 -20.57
C TYR A 36 6.56 2.44 -19.16
N VAL A 37 5.75 1.48 -18.72
CA VAL A 37 4.97 1.59 -17.48
C VAL A 37 5.75 1.00 -16.30
N GLU A 38 6.34 -0.17 -16.49
CA GLU A 38 7.08 -0.91 -15.46
C GLU A 38 8.27 -0.09 -14.90
N PRO A 39 9.14 0.54 -15.71
CA PRO A 39 10.24 1.35 -15.18
C PRO A 39 9.75 2.54 -14.34
N VAL A 40 8.63 3.16 -14.75
CA VAL A 40 8.03 4.29 -14.04
C VAL A 40 7.44 3.84 -12.70
N MET A 41 6.74 2.71 -12.67
CA MET A 41 6.19 2.12 -11.44
C MET A 41 7.29 1.80 -10.42
N HIS A 42 8.36 1.13 -10.85
CA HIS A 42 9.52 0.85 -9.99
C HIS A 42 10.18 2.13 -9.48
N THR A 43 10.39 3.10 -10.37
CA THR A 43 11.03 4.37 -10.00
C THR A 43 10.20 5.11 -8.96
N ILE A 44 8.88 5.21 -9.13
CA ILE A 44 7.99 5.88 -8.16
C ILE A 44 8.01 5.16 -6.81
N ALA A 45 7.88 3.83 -6.80
CA ALA A 45 7.86 3.04 -5.56
C ALA A 45 9.17 3.16 -4.77
N ILE A 46 10.31 3.08 -5.47
CA ILE A 46 11.64 3.19 -4.88
C ILE A 46 11.89 4.63 -4.44
N ALA A 47 11.68 5.61 -5.31
CA ALA A 47 11.93 7.03 -5.01
C ALA A 47 11.12 7.50 -3.81
N HIS A 48 9.86 7.09 -3.70
CA HIS A 48 9.02 7.40 -2.55
C HIS A 48 9.61 6.84 -1.23
N ALA A 49 9.96 5.56 -1.21
CA ALA A 49 10.52 4.92 -0.02
C ALA A 49 11.88 5.53 0.37
N PHE A 50 12.74 5.80 -0.62
CA PHE A 50 14.01 6.48 -0.42
C PHE A 50 13.82 7.92 0.09
N ALA A 51 12.88 8.68 -0.45
CA ALA A 51 12.60 10.04 0.00
C ALA A 51 12.21 10.06 1.49
N HIS A 52 11.33 9.15 1.93
CA HIS A 52 10.97 9.03 3.34
C HIS A 52 12.14 8.59 4.23
N ALA A 53 12.91 7.60 3.79
CA ALA A 53 14.06 7.11 4.54
C ALA A 53 15.16 8.16 4.65
N PHE A 54 15.41 8.92 3.58
CA PHE A 54 16.38 10.00 3.52
C PHE A 54 15.93 11.20 4.34
N LEU A 55 14.66 11.60 4.24
CA LEU A 55 14.09 12.68 5.03
C LEU A 55 14.18 12.37 6.53
N GLY A 56 13.84 11.15 6.94
CA GLY A 56 14.01 10.70 8.32
C GLY A 56 15.47 10.71 8.80
N LEU A 57 16.43 10.53 7.90
CA LEU A 57 17.86 10.58 8.22
C LEU A 57 18.37 12.03 8.36
N VAL A 58 18.05 12.89 7.40
CA VAL A 58 18.47 14.31 7.41
C VAL A 58 17.89 15.06 8.61
N LEU A 59 16.68 14.70 9.02
CA LEU A 59 15.99 15.30 10.14
C LEU A 59 16.30 14.62 11.49
N ASP A 60 17.22 13.65 11.51
CA ASP A 60 17.60 12.89 12.71
C ASP A 60 16.41 12.29 13.47
N LEU A 61 15.44 11.73 12.74
CA LEU A 61 14.21 11.19 13.33
C LEU A 61 14.32 9.72 13.75
N PHE A 62 15.44 9.07 13.41
CA PHE A 62 15.66 7.65 13.66
C PHE A 62 16.17 7.42 15.08
N HIS A 63 15.30 6.86 15.93
CA HIS A 63 15.60 6.60 17.32
C HIS A 63 15.39 5.12 17.67
N PRO A 64 16.13 4.59 18.66
CA PRO A 64 15.87 3.24 19.17
C PRO A 64 14.44 3.17 19.74
N ALA A 65 13.69 2.15 19.33
CA ALA A 65 12.35 1.91 19.85
C ALA A 65 12.44 1.12 21.16
N ALA A 66 11.98 1.71 22.28
CA ALA A 66 12.03 1.07 23.58
C ALA A 66 11.26 -0.27 23.64
N SER A 67 10.14 -0.37 22.91
CA SER A 67 9.32 -1.59 22.83
C SER A 67 9.91 -2.70 21.95
N LEU A 68 10.86 -2.37 21.08
CA LEU A 68 11.45 -3.29 20.09
C LEU A 68 12.98 -3.15 20.16
N SER A 69 13.57 -3.72 21.21
CA SER A 69 15.03 -3.73 21.41
C SER A 69 15.76 -4.15 20.13
N GLY A 70 16.67 -3.31 19.65
CA GLY A 70 17.43 -3.52 18.41
C GLY A 70 16.83 -2.90 17.14
N TRP A 71 15.64 -2.30 17.21
CA TRP A 71 15.02 -1.62 16.07
C TRP A 71 15.17 -0.11 16.15
N CYS A 72 15.52 0.50 15.03
CA CYS A 72 15.64 1.95 14.89
C CYS A 72 14.57 2.47 13.92
N LEU A 73 13.60 3.21 14.48
CA LEU A 73 12.35 3.61 13.84
C LEU A 73 12.17 5.12 13.97
N ILE A 74 11.29 5.69 13.14
CA ILE A 74 10.87 7.10 13.28
C ILE A 74 9.92 7.16 14.47
N ASN A 75 10.42 7.60 15.64
CA ASN A 75 9.65 7.66 16.88
C ASN A 75 9.31 9.12 17.24
N PRO A 76 8.01 9.53 17.25
CA PRO A 76 7.61 10.87 17.66
C PRO A 76 7.89 11.19 19.12
N ASN A 77 8.02 10.17 19.96
CA ASN A 77 8.03 10.32 21.41
C ASN A 77 9.43 10.19 22.00
N HIS A 78 10.48 10.21 21.19
CA HIS A 78 11.86 10.12 21.68
C HIS A 78 12.41 11.48 22.16
N PRO A 79 13.15 11.54 23.29
CA PRO A 79 13.28 10.50 24.31
C PRO A 79 11.95 10.29 25.05
N ASP A 80 11.68 9.03 25.45
CA ASP A 80 10.41 8.66 26.08
C ASP A 80 10.15 9.57 27.30
N GLY A 81 9.02 10.28 27.29
CA GLY A 81 8.68 11.27 28.31
C GLY A 81 8.98 12.73 27.96
N CYS A 82 9.37 13.06 26.72
CA CYS A 82 9.41 14.45 26.25
C CYS A 82 8.01 15.03 25.97
N GLU A 83 7.13 15.02 26.96
CA GLU A 83 5.84 15.72 26.89
C GLU A 83 6.04 17.20 27.22
N ALA A 84 5.99 18.07 26.21
CA ALA A 84 5.62 19.51 26.18
C ALA A 84 6.01 20.49 27.31
N ARG A 85 6.64 20.05 28.40
CA ARG A 85 6.79 20.76 29.68
C ARG A 85 8.17 21.37 29.83
N SER A 86 9.14 20.93 29.03
CA SER A 86 10.43 21.59 28.81
C SER A 86 10.48 22.02 27.35
N GLY A 87 10.55 23.33 27.08
CA GLY A 87 10.40 23.96 25.76
C GLY A 87 11.43 23.60 24.68
N GLY A 88 12.11 22.44 24.76
CA GLY A 88 13.10 21.96 23.79
C GLY A 88 12.60 20.95 22.77
N CYS A 89 11.46 20.27 22.98
CA CYS A 89 10.96 19.20 22.09
C CYS A 89 9.88 19.65 21.08
N GLY A 90 9.51 20.93 21.04
CA GLY A 90 8.36 21.42 20.29
C GLY A 90 8.47 21.28 18.77
N GLU A 91 9.57 21.74 18.17
CA GLU A 91 9.73 21.75 16.70
C GLU A 91 9.89 20.35 16.10
N ALA A 92 10.68 19.48 16.75
CA ALA A 92 10.83 18.08 16.31
C ALA A 92 9.49 17.33 16.34
N SER A 93 8.64 17.59 17.34
CA SER A 93 7.34 16.92 17.47
C SER A 93 6.36 17.26 16.33
N ALA A 94 6.37 18.50 15.82
CA ALA A 94 5.50 18.91 14.73
C ALA A 94 5.91 18.26 13.41
N LEU A 95 7.22 18.18 13.14
CA LEU A 95 7.78 17.58 11.94
C LEU A 95 7.60 16.06 11.92
N VAL A 96 7.76 15.39 13.07
CA VAL A 96 7.49 13.95 13.16
C VAL A 96 6.00 13.66 13.01
N LYS A 97 5.11 14.46 13.61
CA LYS A 97 3.67 14.34 13.40
C LYS A 97 3.32 14.53 11.92
N SER A 98 3.86 15.55 11.27
CA SER A 98 3.67 15.78 9.83
C SER A 98 4.13 14.58 9.00
N THR A 99 5.30 14.02 9.32
CA THR A 99 5.82 12.81 8.66
C THR A 99 4.89 11.62 8.86
N HIS A 100 4.39 11.39 10.08
CA HIS A 100 3.42 10.32 10.36
C HIS A 100 2.10 10.51 9.59
N TYR A 101 1.55 11.72 9.57
CA TYR A 101 0.34 12.02 8.80
C TYR A 101 0.57 11.84 7.29
N SER A 102 1.73 12.23 6.75
CA SER A 102 2.06 12.05 5.34
C SER A 102 2.13 10.56 4.96
N VAL A 103 2.71 9.73 5.83
CA VAL A 103 2.77 8.29 5.66
C VAL A 103 1.37 7.70 5.72
N ALA A 104 0.58 8.02 6.75
CA ALA A 104 -0.81 7.57 6.87
C ALA A 104 -1.69 7.99 5.68
N ALA A 105 -1.56 9.23 5.20
CA ALA A 105 -2.26 9.73 4.03
C ALA A 105 -1.88 8.94 2.77
N THR A 106 -0.60 8.64 2.60
CA THR A 106 -0.09 7.81 1.51
C THR A 106 -0.68 6.40 1.54
N PHE A 107 -0.79 5.79 2.73
CA PHE A 107 -1.45 4.49 2.90
C PHE A 107 -2.92 4.52 2.49
N ILE A 108 -3.66 5.53 2.93
CA ILE A 108 -5.07 5.71 2.56
C ILE A 108 -5.21 5.88 1.04
N LEU A 109 -4.32 6.67 0.42
CA LEU A 109 -4.28 6.84 -1.02
C LEU A 109 -4.03 5.52 -1.75
N VAL A 110 -3.03 4.75 -1.32
CA VAL A 110 -2.73 3.42 -1.90
C VAL A 110 -3.93 2.48 -1.77
N LEU A 111 -4.58 2.46 -0.61
CA LEU A 111 -5.76 1.61 -0.35
C LEU A 111 -6.94 2.01 -1.25
N THR A 112 -7.27 3.30 -1.30
CA THR A 112 -8.38 3.82 -2.11
C THR A 112 -8.12 3.62 -3.60
N ALA A 113 -6.90 3.86 -4.09
CA ALA A 113 -6.51 3.58 -5.46
C ALA A 113 -6.65 2.09 -5.80
N THR A 114 -6.25 1.21 -4.90
CA THR A 114 -6.34 -0.25 -5.08
C THR A 114 -7.80 -0.72 -5.14
N ILE A 115 -8.64 -0.28 -4.20
CA ILE A 115 -10.09 -0.58 -4.20
C ILE A 115 -10.76 -0.06 -5.49
N SER A 116 -10.40 1.14 -5.93
CA SER A 116 -10.91 1.73 -7.16
C SER A 116 -10.52 0.90 -8.38
N CYS A 117 -9.25 0.49 -8.49
CA CYS A 117 -8.78 -0.38 -9.57
C CYS A 117 -9.54 -1.71 -9.60
N MET A 118 -9.70 -2.37 -8.45
CA MET A 118 -10.41 -3.64 -8.37
C MET A 118 -11.89 -3.50 -8.72
N SER A 119 -12.52 -2.41 -8.30
CA SER A 119 -13.92 -2.10 -8.63
C SER A 119 -14.11 -1.88 -10.14
N LEU A 120 -13.18 -1.18 -10.80
CA LEU A 120 -13.18 -0.99 -12.25
C LEU A 120 -12.95 -2.29 -13.01
N ILE A 121 -12.01 -3.13 -12.55
CA ILE A 121 -11.75 -4.46 -13.11
C ILE A 121 -13.04 -5.29 -13.01
N TYR A 122 -13.64 -5.38 -11.82
CA TYR A 122 -14.87 -6.14 -11.59
C TYR A 122 -16.02 -5.66 -12.49
N ALA A 123 -16.26 -4.35 -12.56
CA ALA A 123 -17.30 -3.78 -13.42
C ALA A 123 -17.05 -4.12 -14.91
N SER A 124 -15.79 -4.10 -15.34
CA SER A 124 -15.43 -4.42 -16.73
C SER A 124 -15.63 -5.89 -17.08
N VAL A 125 -15.25 -6.79 -16.17
CA VAL A 125 -15.44 -8.24 -16.33
C VAL A 125 -16.94 -8.56 -16.36
N ARG A 126 -17.73 -8.01 -15.44
CA ARG A 126 -19.20 -8.16 -15.43
C ARG A 126 -19.84 -7.65 -16.72
N GLY A 127 -19.37 -6.54 -17.25
CA GLY A 127 -19.83 -6.01 -18.54
C GLY A 127 -19.53 -6.95 -19.71
N ARG A 128 -18.34 -7.58 -19.73
CA ARG A 128 -17.97 -8.57 -20.75
C ARG A 128 -18.80 -9.84 -20.65
N GLU A 129 -19.00 -10.36 -19.43
CA GLU A 129 -19.85 -11.53 -19.17
C GLU A 129 -21.27 -11.31 -19.70
N ARG A 130 -21.87 -10.16 -19.38
CA ARG A 130 -23.23 -9.83 -19.82
C ARG A 130 -23.34 -9.77 -21.35
N LYS A 131 -22.44 -9.04 -22.02
CA LYS A 131 -22.43 -8.93 -23.48
C LYS A 131 -22.21 -10.27 -24.18
N ALA A 132 -21.33 -11.11 -23.63
CA ALA A 132 -21.08 -12.43 -24.19
C ALA A 132 -22.31 -13.36 -24.04
N ARG A 133 -22.99 -13.31 -22.89
CA ARG A 133 -24.22 -14.07 -22.65
C ARG A 133 -25.34 -13.67 -23.62
N GLU A 134 -25.45 -12.38 -23.95
CA GLU A 134 -26.43 -11.87 -24.92
C GLU A 134 -26.09 -12.28 -26.36
N ARG A 135 -24.80 -12.33 -26.74
CA ARG A 135 -24.37 -12.61 -28.12
C ARG A 135 -24.28 -14.11 -28.47
N TYR A 136 -23.90 -14.97 -27.53
CA TYR A 136 -23.47 -16.34 -27.84
C TYR A 136 -24.36 -17.43 -27.23
N GLY A 137 -25.69 -17.26 -27.27
CA GLY A 137 -26.66 -18.26 -26.80
C GLY A 137 -26.20 -19.73 -26.92
N SER A 138 -25.85 -20.30 -25.77
CA SER A 138 -25.79 -21.72 -25.36
C SER A 138 -24.86 -22.75 -26.01
N GLY A 139 -24.20 -22.53 -27.14
CA GLY A 139 -23.58 -23.66 -27.87
C GLY A 139 -22.07 -23.88 -27.69
N ALA A 140 -21.28 -23.17 -28.51
CA ALA A 140 -19.91 -23.59 -28.86
C ALA A 140 -18.80 -22.69 -28.33
N PHE A 141 -19.07 -21.42 -28.01
CA PHE A 141 -18.06 -20.47 -27.51
C PHE A 141 -17.74 -20.65 -26.01
N ARG A 142 -18.46 -21.56 -25.35
CA ARG A 142 -18.42 -21.77 -23.91
C ARG A 142 -17.04 -22.22 -23.43
N GLY A 143 -16.36 -23.12 -24.16
CA GLY A 143 -15.09 -23.72 -23.71
C GLY A 143 -13.88 -22.79 -23.70
N LEU A 144 -13.67 -21.99 -24.76
CA LEU A 144 -12.57 -21.00 -24.81
C LEU A 144 -12.80 -19.87 -23.82
N GLN A 145 -14.03 -19.38 -23.75
CA GLN A 145 -14.39 -18.29 -22.85
C GLN A 145 -14.35 -18.71 -21.38
N GLU A 146 -14.67 -19.96 -21.08
CA GLU A 146 -14.57 -20.53 -19.73
C GLU A 146 -13.11 -20.62 -19.26
N ARG A 147 -12.15 -20.93 -20.15
CA ARG A 147 -10.72 -20.88 -19.82
C ARG A 147 -10.24 -19.46 -19.50
N GLU A 148 -10.59 -18.48 -20.33
CA GLU A 148 -10.22 -17.08 -20.08
C GLU A 148 -10.89 -16.52 -18.82
N MET A 149 -12.17 -16.84 -18.60
CA MET A 149 -12.87 -16.47 -17.36
C MET A 149 -12.25 -17.11 -16.14
N LYS A 150 -11.82 -18.38 -16.22
CA LYS A 150 -11.14 -19.05 -15.11
C LYS A 150 -9.83 -18.36 -14.76
N LEU A 151 -9.01 -18.03 -15.77
CA LEU A 151 -7.76 -17.28 -15.57
C LEU A 151 -8.02 -15.90 -14.96
N SER A 152 -9.03 -15.17 -15.45
CA SER A 152 -9.41 -13.88 -14.88
C SER A 152 -9.94 -13.99 -13.45
N ARG A 153 -10.67 -15.07 -13.13
CA ARG A 153 -11.19 -15.32 -11.78
C ARG A 153 -10.07 -15.65 -10.81
N ASP A 154 -9.12 -16.47 -11.21
CA ASP A 154 -7.97 -16.84 -10.40
C ASP A 154 -7.09 -15.61 -10.14
N THR A 155 -6.87 -14.78 -11.16
CA THR A 155 -6.16 -13.50 -11.03
C THR A 155 -6.89 -12.54 -10.09
N PHE A 156 -8.23 -12.45 -10.21
CA PHE A 156 -9.05 -11.64 -9.31
C PHE A 156 -9.01 -12.14 -7.86
N GLN A 157 -9.07 -13.46 -7.64
CA GLN A 157 -8.97 -14.03 -6.30
C GLN A 157 -7.60 -13.77 -5.68
N GLN A 158 -6.52 -13.93 -6.45
CA GLN A 158 -5.18 -13.56 -5.98
C GLN A 158 -5.13 -12.08 -5.58
N ALA A 159 -5.62 -11.19 -6.44
CA ALA A 159 -5.66 -9.77 -6.14
C ALA A 159 -6.48 -9.46 -4.88
N LEU A 160 -7.66 -10.07 -4.72
CA LEU A 160 -8.53 -9.90 -3.56
C LEU A 160 -7.84 -10.36 -2.26
N LEU A 161 -7.16 -11.51 -2.30
CA LEU A 161 -6.40 -12.04 -1.17
C LEU A 161 -5.26 -11.09 -0.78
N TYR A 162 -4.54 -10.54 -1.75
CA TYR A 162 -3.50 -9.53 -1.51
C TYR A 162 -4.08 -8.26 -0.88
N VAL A 163 -5.20 -7.73 -1.41
CA VAL A 163 -5.85 -6.53 -0.84
C VAL A 163 -6.35 -6.79 0.57
N SER A 164 -6.89 -7.97 0.83
CA SER A 164 -7.39 -8.36 2.15
C SER A 164 -6.23 -8.52 3.15
N ALA A 165 -5.13 -9.16 2.75
CA ALA A 165 -3.93 -9.28 3.58
C ALA A 165 -3.30 -7.91 3.88
N GLN A 166 -3.27 -7.02 2.89
CA GLN A 166 -2.83 -5.64 3.06
C GLN A 166 -3.75 -4.86 4.02
N PHE A 167 -5.06 -5.02 3.91
CA PHE A 167 -6.01 -4.39 4.83
C PHE A 167 -5.85 -4.92 6.25
N LEU A 168 -5.75 -6.25 6.42
CA LEU A 168 -5.55 -6.88 7.72
C LEU A 168 -4.23 -6.46 8.36
N SER A 169 -3.14 -6.45 7.61
CA SER A 169 -1.85 -5.99 8.14
C SER A 169 -1.91 -4.54 8.60
N VAL A 170 -2.62 -3.65 7.91
CA VAL A 170 -2.77 -2.25 8.32
C VAL A 170 -3.70 -2.10 9.51
N VAL A 171 -4.91 -2.68 9.45
CA VAL A 171 -5.93 -2.55 10.50
C VAL A 171 -5.48 -3.20 11.80
N PHE A 172 -4.70 -4.28 11.75
CA PHE A 172 -4.16 -4.90 12.95
C PHE A 172 -2.84 -4.29 13.41
N ALA A 173 -1.92 -3.91 12.51
CA ALA A 173 -0.66 -3.32 12.93
C ALA A 173 -0.83 -1.88 13.44
N PHE A 174 -1.68 -1.06 12.81
CA PHE A 174 -1.77 0.36 13.13
C PHE A 174 -2.26 0.64 14.57
N PRO A 175 -3.32 -0.03 15.08
CA PRO A 175 -3.72 0.13 16.48
C PRO A 175 -2.68 -0.42 17.45
N LEU A 176 -1.93 -1.48 17.10
CA LEU A 176 -0.84 -1.96 17.96
C LEU A 176 0.28 -0.92 18.08
N PHE A 177 0.58 -0.17 17.01
CA PHE A 177 1.52 0.94 17.06
C PHE A 177 0.98 2.14 17.85
N VAL A 178 -0.30 2.49 17.70
CA VAL A 178 -0.90 3.64 18.39
C VAL A 178 -1.17 3.36 19.87
N ASP A 179 -1.74 2.20 20.19
CA ASP A 179 -2.17 1.83 21.54
C ASP A 179 -0.98 1.35 22.40
N GLY A 180 0.06 0.79 21.76
CA GLY A 180 1.34 0.52 22.41
C GLY A 180 2.06 1.79 22.88
N GLN A 181 1.81 2.94 22.23
CA GLN A 181 2.31 4.23 22.72
C GLN A 181 1.49 4.68 23.93
N ASN A 182 0.16 4.62 23.90
CA ASN A 182 -0.69 5.09 25.01
C ASN A 182 -0.60 4.25 26.30
N LYS A 183 -0.43 2.92 26.19
CA LYS A 183 -0.46 2.03 27.37
C LYS A 183 0.85 1.99 28.16
N MET A 184 1.98 2.43 27.59
CA MET A 184 3.23 2.54 28.35
C MET A 184 3.24 3.70 29.36
N TYR A 185 2.34 4.68 29.24
CA TYR A 185 2.25 5.82 30.15
C TYR A 185 1.49 5.55 31.46
N HIS A 186 0.87 4.37 31.63
CA HIS A 186 0.09 4.03 32.83
C HIS A 186 0.77 3.06 33.79
N PHE A 187 1.97 2.57 33.45
CA PHE A 187 2.71 1.59 34.27
C PHE A 187 4.03 2.13 34.85
N VAL A 188 4.28 3.44 34.75
CA VAL A 188 5.43 4.12 35.39
C VAL A 188 4.93 5.20 36.33
#